data_AF-A0A1H8APG5-F1
#
_entry.id   AF-A0A1H8APG5-F1
#
_cell.length_a   1.000
_cell.length_b   1.000
_cell.length_c   1.000
_cell.angle_alpha   90.00
_cell.angle_beta   90.00
_cell.angle_gamma   90.00
#
_symmetry.space_group_name_H-M   'P 1'
#
loop_
_entity.id
_entity.type
_entity.pdbx_description
1 polymer ?
#
loop_
_entity_poly.entity_id
_entity_poly.type
_entity_poly.pdbx_seq_one_letter_code
_entity_poly.pdbx_strand_id
1 'polypeptide(L)'
;MMKLLEFYKELFEDSTSRFEPVWQADLAYAHGFRWTKDNYPIQEQFRITDMGDEPPVIMFSVVLPDMYSETNVFDEVYRYPSHNDMSIVLMSQQIWVNASLCTSKLEQSVLGFIHQARSEIMNIFDCVILKTDVVHTKETERHIR
;
A
#
# COMPACT_ATOMS: atom_id res chain seq x y z
N MET A 1 -10.54 15.94 -24.73
CA MET A 1 -10.93 14.74 -23.97
C MET A 1 -9.92 14.60 -22.85
N MET A 2 -10.35 14.72 -21.59
CA MET A 2 -9.45 14.55 -20.45
C MET A 2 -9.05 13.08 -20.37
N LYS A 3 -7.74 12.78 -20.31
CA LYS A 3 -7.28 11.40 -20.10
C LYS A 3 -7.74 10.96 -18.71
N LEU A 4 -8.22 9.72 -18.58
CA LEU A 4 -8.75 9.17 -17.31
C LEU A 4 -7.76 9.30 -16.15
N LEU A 5 -6.46 9.27 -16.45
CA LEU A 5 -5.37 9.53 -15.52
C LEU A 5 -5.45 10.92 -14.86
N GLU A 6 -5.68 11.99 -15.64
CA GLU A 6 -5.80 13.38 -15.16
C GLU A 6 -7.05 13.55 -14.30
N PHE A 7 -8.15 12.88 -14.66
CA PHE A 7 -9.36 12.89 -13.85
C PHE A 7 -9.13 12.37 -12.43
N TYR A 8 -8.45 11.22 -12.28
CA TYR A 8 -8.16 10.68 -10.95
C TYR A 8 -7.12 11.51 -10.18
N LYS A 9 -6.18 12.17 -10.88
CA LYS A 9 -5.28 13.14 -10.27
C LYS A 9 -6.04 14.32 -9.67
N GLU A 10 -6.91 14.95 -10.46
CA GLU A 10 -7.70 16.10 -9.99
C GLU A 10 -8.59 15.72 -8.81
N LEU A 11 -9.23 14.55 -8.87
CA LEU A 11 -10.02 14.02 -7.74
C LEU A 11 -9.17 13.84 -6.47
N PHE A 12 -7.96 13.28 -6.60
CA PHE A 12 -7.07 13.09 -5.46
C PHE A 12 -6.62 14.44 -4.87
N GLU A 13 -6.19 15.37 -5.70
CA GLU A 13 -5.70 16.69 -5.28
C GLU A 13 -6.80 17.54 -4.63
N ASP A 14 -8.00 17.59 -5.23
CA ASP A 14 -9.15 18.30 -4.66
C ASP A 14 -9.52 17.72 -3.29
N SER A 15 -9.61 16.39 -3.20
CA SER A 15 -10.00 15.73 -1.96
C SER A 15 -8.94 15.90 -0.86
N THR A 16 -7.67 15.70 -1.17
CA THR A 16 -6.59 15.80 -0.17
C THR A 16 -6.32 17.23 0.27
N SER A 17 -6.49 18.23 -0.61
CA SER A 17 -6.36 19.64 -0.21
C SER A 17 -7.29 20.04 0.94
N ARG A 18 -8.42 19.33 1.08
CA ARG A 18 -9.44 19.58 2.11
C ARG A 18 -9.27 18.70 3.35
N PHE A 19 -8.88 17.45 3.19
CA PHE A 19 -8.92 16.45 4.27
C PHE A 19 -7.53 15.98 4.75
N GLU A 20 -6.53 15.97 3.86
CA GLU A 20 -5.15 15.56 4.19
C GLU A 20 -4.13 16.46 3.45
N PRO A 21 -3.99 17.76 3.79
CA PRO A 21 -3.21 18.73 2.99
C PRO A 21 -1.68 18.61 3.15
N VAL A 22 -1.19 17.41 3.42
CA VAL A 22 0.22 17.10 3.71
C VAL A 22 0.87 16.22 2.64
N TRP A 23 0.10 15.79 1.64
CA TRP A 23 0.63 15.04 0.50
C TRP A 23 1.51 15.93 -0.37
N GLN A 24 2.72 15.44 -0.68
CA GLN A 24 3.69 16.13 -1.51
C GLN A 24 3.78 15.43 -2.87
N ALA A 25 3.54 16.16 -3.94
CA ALA A 25 3.64 15.62 -5.31
C ALA A 25 5.10 15.40 -5.70
N ASP A 26 5.39 14.25 -6.30
CA ASP A 26 6.68 13.96 -6.91
C ASP A 26 6.63 14.27 -8.41
N LEU A 27 7.15 15.45 -8.76
CA LEU A 27 7.15 15.96 -10.13
C LEU A 27 8.13 15.20 -11.06
N ALA A 28 9.02 14.38 -10.52
CA ALA A 28 9.98 13.61 -11.31
C ALA A 28 9.46 12.21 -11.68
N TYR A 29 8.29 11.81 -11.19
CA TYR A 29 7.72 10.48 -11.49
C TYR A 29 7.23 10.39 -12.94
N ALA A 30 7.84 9.51 -13.73
CA ALA A 30 7.61 9.44 -15.17
C ALA A 30 6.41 8.56 -15.60
N HIS A 31 5.87 7.73 -14.70
CA HIS A 31 4.88 6.69 -15.04
C HIS A 31 3.44 7.08 -14.66
N GLY A 32 3.16 8.37 -14.55
CA GLY A 32 1.87 8.91 -14.14
C GLY A 32 2.05 9.91 -13.02
N PHE A 33 1.32 9.75 -11.93
CA PHE A 33 1.37 10.67 -10.79
C PHE A 33 1.71 9.95 -9.50
N ARG A 34 2.47 10.63 -8.64
CA ARG A 34 2.90 10.09 -7.35
C ARG A 34 2.89 11.19 -6.31
N TRP A 35 2.45 10.82 -5.12
CA TRP A 35 2.52 11.66 -3.93
C TRP A 35 3.08 10.86 -2.76
N THR A 36 3.79 11.55 -1.88
CA THR A 36 4.30 11.01 -0.64
C THR A 36 3.76 11.79 0.54
N LYS A 37 3.58 11.10 1.65
CA LYS A 37 3.18 11.69 2.92
C LYS A 37 4.03 11.07 4.01
N ASP A 38 4.82 11.90 4.67
CA ASP A 38 5.64 11.46 5.80
C ASP A 38 4.76 11.36 7.04
N ASN A 39 4.69 10.17 7.62
CA ASN A 39 3.85 9.88 8.77
C ASN A 39 4.65 9.03 9.77
N TYR A 40 5.72 9.62 10.32
CA TYR A 40 6.74 8.93 11.13
C TYR A 40 6.10 7.97 12.17
N PRO A 41 6.57 6.70 12.28
CA PRO A 41 7.78 6.14 11.65
C PRO A 41 7.57 5.58 10.23
N ILE A 42 6.36 5.68 9.67
CA ILE A 42 6.05 5.15 8.34
C ILE A 42 6.03 6.25 7.29
N GLN A 43 6.32 5.88 6.04
CA GLN A 43 6.10 6.76 4.90
C GLN A 43 4.96 6.19 4.06
N GLU A 44 3.97 7.02 3.78
CA GLU A 44 2.88 6.67 2.88
C GLU A 44 3.18 7.19 1.47
N GLN A 45 2.80 6.41 0.47
CA GLN A 45 2.85 6.81 -0.93
C GLN A 45 1.51 6.51 -1.59
N PHE A 46 1.04 7.42 -2.42
CA PHE A 46 -0.08 7.18 -3.32
C PHE A 46 0.39 7.41 -4.74
N ARG A 47 0.04 6.53 -5.67
CA ARG A 47 0.35 6.71 -7.09
C ARG A 47 -0.79 6.28 -7.99
N ILE A 48 -0.86 6.93 -9.13
CA ILE A 48 -1.74 6.61 -10.25
C ILE A 48 -0.82 6.33 -11.43
N THR A 49 -0.84 5.09 -11.93
CA THR A 49 0.06 4.62 -12.98
C THR A 49 -0.68 4.53 -14.30
N ASP A 50 -0.08 5.10 -15.34
CA ASP A 50 -0.57 4.96 -16.72
C ASP A 50 -0.25 3.56 -17.25
N MET A 51 -1.28 2.85 -17.72
CA MET A 51 -1.17 1.50 -18.28
C MET A 51 -1.32 1.49 -19.81
N GLY A 52 -1.25 2.66 -20.45
CA GLY A 52 -1.38 2.81 -21.89
C GLY A 52 -2.83 2.66 -22.35
N ASP A 53 -3.14 1.52 -22.96
CA ASP A 53 -4.48 1.24 -23.49
C ASP A 53 -5.45 0.67 -22.42
N GLU A 54 -4.92 0.29 -21.25
CA GLU A 54 -5.71 -0.18 -20.12
C GLU A 54 -6.10 0.94 -19.15
N PRO A 55 -7.19 0.78 -18.37
CA PRO A 55 -7.52 1.73 -17.31
C PRO A 55 -6.34 1.90 -16.33
N PRO A 56 -6.10 3.11 -15.80
CA PRO A 56 -5.03 3.35 -14.85
C PRO A 56 -5.12 2.44 -13.61
N VAL A 57 -3.97 2.21 -12.99
CA VAL A 57 -3.91 1.52 -11.69
C VAL A 57 -3.61 2.55 -10.61
N ILE A 58 -4.43 2.55 -9.56
CA ILE A 58 -4.12 3.28 -8.33
C ILE A 58 -3.43 2.35 -7.34
N MET A 59 -2.49 2.88 -6.58
CA MET A 59 -1.76 2.12 -5.57
C MET A 59 -1.45 2.98 -4.37
N PHE A 60 -1.76 2.45 -3.20
CA PHE A 60 -1.34 2.98 -1.91
C PHE A 60 -0.22 2.07 -1.37
N SER A 61 0.85 2.68 -0.86
CA SER A 61 2.00 1.96 -0.34
C SER A 61 2.40 2.52 1.02
N VAL A 62 2.87 1.63 1.89
CA VAL A 62 3.53 1.97 3.14
C VAL A 62 4.96 1.45 3.11
N VAL A 63 5.91 2.33 3.42
CA VAL A 63 7.31 1.97 3.66
C VAL A 63 7.45 1.60 5.13
N LEU A 64 7.88 0.37 5.37
CA LEU A 64 8.09 -0.17 6.70
C LEU A 64 9.52 0.10 7.20
N PRO A 65 9.69 0.34 8.50
CA PRO A 65 11.01 0.36 9.13
C PRO A 65 11.73 -0.99 9.02
N ASP A 66 13.06 -0.95 9.01
CA ASP A 66 13.93 -2.14 8.80
C ASP A 66 13.68 -3.27 9.80
N MET A 67 13.17 -2.98 11.01
CA MET A 67 12.82 -3.99 12.02
C MET A 67 11.80 -5.02 11.52
N TYR A 68 10.98 -4.67 10.53
CA TYR A 68 10.02 -5.61 9.93
C TYR A 68 10.69 -6.69 9.07
N SER A 69 11.99 -6.60 8.78
CA SER A 69 12.75 -7.67 8.13
C SER A 69 12.90 -8.92 9.00
N GLU A 70 12.75 -8.77 10.31
CA GLU A 70 12.88 -9.84 11.31
C GLU A 70 11.53 -10.50 11.65
N THR A 71 10.45 -10.15 10.94
CA THR A 71 9.09 -10.60 11.24
C THR A 71 8.47 -11.45 10.13
N ASN A 72 7.31 -12.05 10.38
CA ASN A 72 6.52 -12.79 9.39
C ASN A 72 5.72 -11.91 8.42
N VAL A 73 5.98 -10.59 8.34
CA VAL A 73 5.15 -9.65 7.54
C VAL A 73 4.97 -10.08 6.08
N PHE A 74 5.97 -10.73 5.47
CA PHE A 74 5.86 -11.26 4.11
C PHE A 74 4.76 -12.32 4.01
N ASP A 75 4.72 -13.27 4.95
CA ASP A 75 3.69 -14.32 4.98
C ASP A 75 2.30 -13.74 5.22
N GLU A 76 2.19 -12.76 6.12
CA GLU A 76 0.91 -12.11 6.44
C GLU A 76 0.36 -11.33 5.23
N VAL A 77 1.20 -10.58 4.51
CA VAL A 77 0.77 -9.87 3.29
C VAL A 77 0.26 -10.85 2.23
N TYR A 78 0.95 -11.98 2.00
CA TYR A 78 0.52 -12.95 1.00
C TYR A 78 -0.79 -13.68 1.35
N ARG A 79 -1.14 -13.78 2.63
CA ARG A 79 -2.32 -14.51 3.11
C ARG A 79 -3.53 -13.60 3.36
N TYR A 80 -3.31 -12.29 3.44
CA TYR A 80 -4.35 -11.36 3.84
C TYR A 80 -5.49 -11.33 2.80
N PRO A 81 -6.75 -11.58 3.21
CA PRO A 81 -7.90 -11.58 2.32
C PRO A 81 -8.32 -10.13 2.00
N SER A 82 -7.61 -9.48 1.09
CA SER A 82 -7.87 -8.10 0.66
C SER A 82 -8.80 -8.06 -0.56
N HIS A 83 -9.56 -6.96 -0.67
CA HIS A 83 -10.26 -6.58 -1.91
C HIS A 83 -9.33 -5.94 -2.95
N ASN A 84 -8.11 -5.57 -2.54
CA ASN A 84 -7.06 -5.01 -3.35
C ASN A 84 -6.04 -6.10 -3.72
N ASP A 85 -5.30 -5.86 -4.81
CA ASP A 85 -4.15 -6.67 -5.14
C ASP A 85 -2.98 -6.26 -4.23
N MET A 86 -2.78 -7.05 -3.17
CA MET A 86 -1.74 -6.85 -2.16
C MET A 86 -0.39 -7.39 -2.62
N SER A 87 0.68 -6.63 -2.37
CA SER A 87 2.04 -7.08 -2.66
C SER A 87 3.04 -6.51 -1.66
N ILE A 88 4.15 -7.22 -1.49
CA ILE A 88 5.30 -6.77 -0.70
C ILE A 88 6.55 -6.79 -1.58
N VAL A 89 7.36 -5.74 -1.53
CA VAL A 89 8.59 -5.60 -2.32
C VAL A 89 9.72 -5.13 -1.42
N LEU A 90 10.89 -5.73 -1.57
CA LEU A 90 12.14 -5.25 -0.96
C LEU A 90 12.90 -4.44 -2.01
N MET A 91 13.05 -3.13 -1.78
CA MET A 91 13.76 -2.23 -2.69
C MET A 91 14.63 -1.26 -1.90
N SER A 92 15.90 -1.14 -2.27
CA SER A 92 16.86 -0.24 -1.58
C SER A 92 16.90 -0.44 -0.06
N GLN A 93 16.87 -1.70 0.39
CA GLN A 93 16.79 -2.12 1.81
C GLN A 93 15.50 -1.75 2.54
N GLN A 94 14.54 -1.10 1.86
CA GLN A 94 13.24 -0.78 2.43
C GLN A 94 12.20 -1.82 2.03
N ILE A 95 11.29 -2.11 2.97
CA ILE A 95 10.16 -2.99 2.74
C ILE A 95 8.94 -2.14 2.37
N TRP A 96 8.39 -2.39 1.19
CA TRP A 96 7.21 -1.70 0.66
C TRP A 96 6.02 -2.65 0.68
N VAL A 97 4.97 -2.31 1.41
CA VAL A 97 3.69 -3.01 1.34
C VAL A 97 2.74 -2.18 0.51
N ASN A 98 2.19 -2.77 -0.55
CA ASN A 98 1.36 -2.08 -1.52
C ASN A 98 -0.02 -2.73 -1.59
N ALA A 99 -1.05 -1.89 -1.66
CA ALA A 99 -2.40 -2.25 -2.05
C ALA A 99 -2.69 -1.56 -3.39
N SER A 100 -3.08 -2.34 -4.40
CA SER A 100 -3.35 -1.80 -5.74
C SER A 100 -4.72 -2.19 -6.27
N LEU A 101 -5.28 -1.33 -7.11
CA LEU A 101 -6.59 -1.54 -7.72
C LEU A 101 -6.62 -0.88 -9.11
N CYS A 102 -7.10 -1.62 -10.10
CA CYS A 102 -7.41 -1.05 -11.41
C CYS A 102 -8.63 -0.12 -11.28
N THR A 103 -8.59 1.07 -11.88
CA THR A 103 -9.66 2.06 -11.74
C THR A 103 -10.99 1.59 -12.29
N SER A 104 -11.01 0.60 -13.19
CA SER A 104 -12.25 -0.02 -13.67
C SER A 104 -12.99 -0.85 -12.61
N LYS A 105 -12.31 -1.20 -11.50
CA LYS A 105 -12.87 -1.91 -10.34
C LYS A 105 -13.09 -0.99 -9.14
N LEU A 106 -12.87 0.33 -9.29
CA LEU A 106 -13.00 1.28 -8.20
C LEU A 106 -14.48 1.57 -7.93
N GLU A 107 -15.00 1.04 -6.82
CA GLU A 107 -16.39 1.24 -6.39
C GLU A 107 -16.58 2.46 -5.46
N GLN A 108 -15.48 3.02 -4.96
CA GLN A 108 -15.44 4.07 -3.95
C GLN A 108 -14.67 5.30 -4.43
N SER A 109 -14.68 6.38 -3.66
CA SER A 109 -13.84 7.55 -3.96
C SER A 109 -12.35 7.20 -3.85
N VAL A 110 -11.48 8.00 -4.46
CA VAL A 110 -10.02 7.80 -4.35
C VAL A 110 -9.57 7.84 -2.89
N LEU A 111 -10.10 8.78 -2.09
CA LEU A 111 -9.87 8.79 -0.64
C LEU A 111 -10.43 7.54 0.05
N GLY A 112 -11.62 7.08 -0.34
CA GLY A 112 -12.19 5.84 0.19
C GLY A 112 -11.26 4.65 -0.01
N PHE A 113 -10.68 4.52 -1.21
CA PHE A 113 -9.66 3.53 -1.50
C PHE A 113 -8.43 3.68 -0.59
N ILE A 114 -7.89 4.88 -0.46
CA ILE A 114 -6.71 5.12 0.39
C ILE A 114 -7.00 4.74 1.84
N HIS A 115 -8.16 5.14 2.39
CA HIS A 115 -8.53 4.80 3.76
C HIS A 115 -8.71 3.29 3.95
N GLN A 116 -9.35 2.60 3.02
CA GLN A 116 -9.50 1.15 3.08
C GLN A 116 -8.14 0.45 2.99
N ALA A 117 -7.33 0.79 1.98
CA ALA A 117 -5.99 0.24 1.79
C ALA A 117 -5.09 0.45 3.01
N ARG A 118 -5.12 1.67 3.59
CA ARG A 118 -4.40 1.99 4.82
C ARG A 118 -4.87 1.11 5.98
N SER A 119 -6.18 0.97 6.17
CA SER A 119 -6.75 0.12 7.22
C SER A 119 -6.34 -1.35 7.07
N GLU A 120 -6.44 -1.90 5.85
CA GLU A 120 -6.04 -3.28 5.55
C GLU A 120 -4.54 -3.52 5.82
N ILE A 121 -3.68 -2.60 5.40
CA ILE A 121 -2.24 -2.68 5.68
C ILE A 121 -1.95 -2.63 7.19
N MET A 122 -2.63 -1.76 7.94
CA MET A 122 -2.44 -1.69 9.39
C MET A 122 -2.92 -2.96 10.09
N ASN A 123 -4.03 -3.54 9.66
CA ASN A 123 -4.50 -4.83 10.18
C ASN A 123 -3.48 -5.95 9.96
N ILE A 124 -2.76 -5.95 8.83
CA ILE A 124 -1.66 -6.89 8.60
C ILE A 124 -0.59 -6.68 9.67
N PHE A 125 -0.21 -5.43 9.93
CA PHE A 125 0.85 -5.10 10.89
C PHE A 125 0.49 -5.48 12.32
N ASP A 126 -0.78 -5.41 12.69
CA ASP A 126 -1.27 -5.89 14.00
C ASP A 126 -1.11 -7.41 14.16
N CYS A 127 -1.01 -8.17 13.06
CA CYS A 127 -0.80 -9.61 13.06
C CYS A 127 0.68 -10.03 12.94
N VAL A 128 1.59 -9.07 12.77
CA VAL A 128 3.01 -9.35 12.57
C VAL A 128 3.69 -9.76 13.88
N ILE A 129 4.42 -10.87 13.84
CA ILE A 129 5.22 -11.41 14.95
C ILE A 129 6.67 -11.66 14.52
N LEU A 130 7.58 -11.73 15.51
CA LEU A 130 8.99 -12.04 15.26
C LEU A 130 9.15 -13.45 14.67
N LYS A 131 10.05 -13.60 13.68
CA LYS A 131 10.33 -14.91 13.05
C LYS A 131 10.75 -15.98 14.06
N THR A 132 11.47 -15.60 15.11
CA THR A 132 11.88 -16.49 16.20
C THR A 132 10.67 -17.14 16.89
N ASP A 133 9.61 -16.37 17.09
CA ASP A 133 8.40 -16.84 17.76
C ASP A 133 7.58 -17.76 16.85
N VAL A 134 7.56 -17.49 15.53
CA VAL A 134 6.92 -18.35 14.52
C VAL A 134 7.52 -19.76 14.52
N VAL A 135 8.84 -19.87 14.62
CA VAL A 135 9.54 -21.18 14.65
C VAL A 135 9.14 -21.96 15.91
N HIS A 136 9.13 -21.30 17.07
CA HIS A 136 8.72 -21.92 18.32
C HIS A 136 7.25 -22.38 18.32
N THR A 137 6.34 -21.61 17.71
CA THR A 137 4.94 -22.04 17.54
C THR A 137 4.83 -23.31 16.68
N LYS A 138 5.50 -23.34 15.53
CA LYS A 138 5.49 -24.50 14.62
C LYS A 138 6.11 -25.75 15.24
N GLU A 139 7.16 -25.61 16.05
CA GLU A 139 7.77 -26.72 16.77
C GLU A 139 6.84 -27.24 17.87
N THR A 140 6.18 -26.36 18.62
CA THR A 140 5.23 -26.76 19.66
C THR A 140 4.05 -27.53 19.08
N GLU A 141 3.48 -27.08 17.96
CA GLU A 141 2.39 -27.78 17.26
C GLU A 141 2.80 -29.18 16.74
N ARG A 142 4.07 -29.37 16.36
CA ARG A 142 4.60 -30.67 15.94
C ARG A 142 4.77 -31.66 17.08
N HIS A 143 4.99 -31.20 18.31
CA HIS A 143 5.15 -32.07 19.48
C HIS A 143 3.82 -32.44 20.14
N ILE A 144 2.72 -31.78 19.76
CA ILE A 144 1.36 -32.03 20.28
C ILE A 144 0.56 -32.98 19.34
N ARG A 145 1.05 -33.25 18.13
CA ARG A 145 0.49 -34.23 17.19
C ARG A 145 1.23 -35.56 17.26
#